data_AF-A0A0P6X6N3-F1
#
_entry.id   AF-A0A0P6X6N3-F1
#
_cell.length_a   1.000
_cell.length_b   1.000
_cell.length_c   1.000
_cell.angle_alpha   90.00
_cell.angle_beta   90.00
_cell.angle_gamma   90.00
#
_symmetry.space_group_name_H-M   'P 1'
#
loop_
_entity.id
_entity.type
_entity.pdbx_description
1 polymer ?
#
loop_
_entity_poly.entity_id
_entity_poly.type
_entity_poly.pdbx_seq_one_letter_code
_entity_poly.pdbx_strand_id
1 'polypeptide(L)'
;MSVFRKGILLIALLGLWITQPVQAQSNTPLDSVVIQILPEFDRPDVLVIYRLTLAASVSLPAQISLRLPRAAGAPYNVAWEDVDGLLYNLTYTTEVRGDWLQINFTTPSANLQVEYYDPRLEREGQLRKFTYEWNGDFSVQNLVVSVQQPANAEKMQAYPGFDGGQRLSDGFIYFTNPVGKVDAGTTFKVNVRYEKADDSLSVGMLPVQPAQPLDETTPGRTSASGLLPVFILVVGGVLLVVLVSWFFIRRDREASPSTRRYRHKRSPAVSVMEETSSVVYCHQCGRRAESGDIFCRACGVRLRRD
;
A
#
# COMPACT_ATOMS: atom_id res chain seq x y z
N MET A 1 40.92 -47.34 -63.81
CA MET A 1 40.03 -46.28 -63.26
C MET A 1 39.19 -46.72 -62.04
N SER A 2 39.58 -47.77 -61.30
CA SER A 2 38.78 -48.33 -60.18
C SER A 2 39.30 -47.92 -58.79
N VAL A 3 40.61 -47.73 -58.63
CA VAL A 3 41.23 -47.44 -57.32
C VAL A 3 41.05 -45.98 -56.89
N PHE A 4 41.14 -45.04 -57.83
CA PHE A 4 40.95 -43.61 -57.56
C PHE A 4 39.52 -43.26 -57.13
N ARG A 5 38.50 -43.93 -57.70
CA ARG A 5 37.10 -43.76 -57.29
C ARG A 5 36.80 -44.35 -55.91
N LYS A 6 37.46 -45.45 -55.53
CA LYS A 6 37.33 -46.06 -54.20
C LYS A 6 38.02 -45.23 -53.11
N GLY A 7 39.14 -44.59 -53.43
CA GLY A 7 39.84 -43.67 -52.52
C GLY A 7 39.01 -42.42 -52.18
N ILE A 8 38.32 -41.83 -53.18
CA ILE A 8 37.46 -40.67 -52.99
C ILE A 8 36.22 -41.01 -52.14
N LEU A 9 35.65 -42.20 -52.31
CA LEU A 9 34.52 -42.69 -51.49
C LEU A 9 34.92 -42.93 -50.02
N LEU A 10 36.16 -43.36 -49.77
CA LEU A 10 36.69 -43.56 -48.41
C LEU A 10 36.98 -42.24 -47.69
N ILE A 11 37.45 -41.22 -48.42
CA ILE A 11 37.66 -39.86 -47.88
C ILE A 11 36.32 -39.17 -47.62
N ALA A 12 35.32 -39.36 -48.48
CA ALA A 12 33.97 -38.84 -48.27
C ALA A 12 33.25 -39.49 -47.08
N LEU A 13 33.52 -40.78 -46.78
CA LEU A 13 32.99 -41.46 -45.60
C LEU A 13 33.71 -41.06 -44.29
N LEU A 14 35.01 -40.74 -44.33
CA LEU A 14 35.73 -40.22 -43.15
C LEU A 14 35.34 -38.79 -42.77
N GLY A 15 34.85 -37.98 -43.71
CA GLY A 15 34.38 -36.62 -43.46
C GLY A 15 33.08 -36.54 -42.65
N LEU A 16 32.31 -37.63 -42.55
CA LEU A 16 31.04 -37.67 -41.80
C LEU A 16 31.21 -37.83 -40.27
N TRP A 17 32.44 -37.93 -39.77
CA TRP A 17 32.75 -38.14 -38.36
C TRP A 17 33.18 -36.87 -37.61
N ILE A 18 33.16 -35.71 -38.27
CA ILE A 18 33.30 -34.41 -37.59
C ILE A 18 31.91 -33.91 -37.19
N THR A 19 31.18 -34.72 -36.42
CA THR A 19 30.10 -34.18 -35.61
C THR A 19 30.76 -33.43 -34.47
N GLN A 20 30.96 -32.11 -34.65
CA GLN A 20 31.21 -31.22 -33.52
C GLN A 20 30.13 -31.53 -32.48
N PRO A 21 30.47 -31.81 -31.22
CA PRO A 21 29.45 -31.90 -30.19
C PRO A 21 28.74 -30.55 -30.21
N VAL A 22 27.47 -30.55 -30.64
CA VAL A 22 26.57 -29.46 -30.29
C VAL A 22 26.59 -29.47 -28.77
N GLN A 23 27.32 -28.53 -28.18
CA GLN A 23 27.24 -28.26 -26.75
C GLN A 23 25.76 -27.96 -26.51
N ALA A 24 25.04 -28.94 -25.98
CA ALA A 24 23.73 -28.74 -25.42
C ALA A 24 23.85 -27.52 -24.50
N GLN A 25 23.00 -26.51 -24.71
CA GLN A 25 23.02 -25.25 -23.97
C GLN A 25 23.22 -25.56 -22.50
N SER A 26 24.41 -25.23 -21.98
CA SER A 26 24.70 -25.36 -20.56
C SER A 26 23.75 -24.42 -19.84
N ASN A 27 22.73 -24.96 -19.17
CA ASN A 27 21.83 -24.15 -18.34
C ASN A 27 22.69 -23.42 -17.32
N THR A 28 22.86 -22.11 -17.50
CA THR A 28 23.69 -21.27 -16.63
C THR A 28 23.12 -21.36 -15.21
N PRO A 29 23.85 -21.92 -14.24
CA PRO A 29 23.30 -22.10 -12.90
C PRO A 29 23.07 -20.75 -12.24
N LEU A 30 21.93 -20.62 -11.56
CA LEU A 30 21.54 -19.42 -10.83
C LEU A 30 21.64 -19.69 -9.32
N ASP A 31 22.20 -18.73 -8.60
CA ASP A 31 22.20 -18.76 -7.14
C ASP A 31 20.81 -18.41 -6.61
N SER A 32 20.23 -17.31 -7.10
CA SER A 32 18.88 -16.91 -6.71
C SER A 32 18.07 -16.36 -7.88
N VAL A 33 16.76 -16.55 -7.77
CA VAL A 33 15.77 -15.93 -8.65
C VAL A 33 14.60 -15.45 -7.81
N VAL A 34 14.23 -14.19 -7.98
CA VAL A 34 12.98 -13.64 -7.47
C VAL A 34 12.06 -13.36 -8.64
N ILE A 35 10.91 -14.03 -8.66
CA ILE A 35 9.83 -13.79 -9.60
C ILE A 35 8.80 -12.92 -8.90
N GLN A 36 8.58 -11.70 -9.38
CA GLN A 36 7.48 -10.85 -8.93
C GLN A 36 6.39 -10.81 -10.00
N ILE A 37 5.16 -11.11 -9.60
CA ILE A 37 3.98 -11.11 -10.45
C ILE A 37 3.06 -9.99 -9.95
N LEU A 38 2.85 -8.98 -10.79
CA LEU A 38 2.10 -7.77 -10.45
C LEU A 38 0.94 -7.59 -11.45
N PRO A 39 -0.23 -8.20 -11.19
CA PRO A 39 -1.42 -8.01 -12.02
C PRO A 39 -1.92 -6.56 -11.94
N GLU A 40 -2.35 -5.99 -13.07
CA GLU A 40 -2.99 -4.67 -13.10
C GLU A 40 -2.17 -3.57 -12.38
N PHE A 41 -0.84 -3.60 -12.53
CA PHE A 41 0.07 -2.69 -11.85
C PHE A 41 0.07 -1.30 -12.49
N ASP A 42 0.59 -1.21 -13.70
CA ASP A 42 0.68 0.00 -14.52
C ASP A 42 0.09 -0.19 -15.93
N ARG A 43 -0.34 -1.42 -16.24
CA ARG A 43 -1.12 -1.79 -17.43
C ARG A 43 -2.24 -2.77 -17.03
N PRO A 44 -3.30 -2.94 -17.85
CA PRO A 44 -4.33 -3.95 -17.61
C PRO A 44 -3.85 -5.42 -17.66
N ASP A 45 -2.61 -5.63 -18.09
CA ASP A 45 -1.94 -6.93 -18.16
C ASP A 45 -1.24 -7.30 -16.83
N VAL A 46 -0.50 -8.40 -16.81
CA VAL A 46 0.33 -8.79 -15.67
C VAL A 46 1.79 -8.44 -15.92
N LEU A 47 2.36 -7.56 -15.10
CA LEU A 47 3.80 -7.31 -15.11
C LEU A 47 4.52 -8.45 -14.38
N VAL A 48 5.48 -9.08 -15.04
CA VAL A 48 6.35 -10.09 -14.45
C VAL A 48 7.78 -9.58 -14.45
N ILE A 49 8.40 -9.58 -13.28
CA ILE A 49 9.78 -9.13 -13.06
C ILE A 49 10.59 -10.32 -12.57
N TYR A 50 11.63 -10.67 -13.31
CA TYR A 50 12.67 -11.58 -12.86
C TYR A 50 13.86 -10.76 -12.36
N ARG A 51 14.27 -10.99 -11.12
CA ARG A 51 15.60 -10.61 -10.63
C ARG A 51 16.41 -11.88 -10.46
N LEU A 52 17.52 -11.98 -11.20
CA LEU A 52 18.34 -13.19 -11.24
C LEU A 52 19.75 -12.87 -10.77
N THR A 53 20.34 -13.78 -9.98
CA THR A 53 21.76 -13.76 -9.62
C THR A 53 22.41 -15.03 -10.15
N LEU A 54 23.40 -14.88 -11.03
CA LEU A 54 24.20 -16.01 -11.54
C LEU A 54 25.00 -16.65 -10.40
N ALA A 55 25.21 -17.96 -10.44
CA ALA A 55 26.06 -18.63 -9.47
C ALA A 55 27.52 -18.12 -9.57
N ALA A 56 28.22 -18.08 -8.44
CA ALA A 56 29.61 -17.61 -8.38
C ALA A 56 30.61 -18.44 -9.23
N SER A 57 30.22 -19.65 -9.64
CA SER A 57 30.99 -20.50 -10.56
C SER A 57 30.89 -20.07 -12.03
N VAL A 58 29.98 -19.17 -12.38
CA VAL A 58 29.78 -18.70 -13.75
C VAL A 58 30.85 -17.67 -14.11
N SER A 59 31.57 -17.91 -15.21
CA SER A 59 32.53 -16.96 -15.75
C SER A 59 31.81 -15.84 -16.52
N LEU A 60 32.24 -14.60 -16.28
CA LEU A 60 31.71 -13.41 -16.95
C LEU A 60 32.66 -12.94 -18.08
N PRO A 61 32.13 -12.38 -19.19
CA PRO A 61 30.70 -12.21 -19.49
C PRO A 61 30.02 -13.55 -19.79
N ALA A 62 28.76 -13.69 -19.37
CA ALA A 62 27.98 -14.92 -19.54
C ALA A 62 26.91 -14.76 -20.62
N GLN A 63 26.69 -15.81 -21.40
CA GLN A 63 25.57 -15.89 -22.34
C GLN A 63 24.37 -16.53 -21.65
N ILE A 64 23.22 -15.86 -21.69
CA ILE A 64 21.97 -16.30 -21.05
C ILE A 64 20.91 -16.51 -22.12
N SER A 65 20.13 -17.58 -21.96
CA SER A 65 18.95 -17.90 -22.77
C SER A 65 17.76 -18.09 -21.85
N LEU A 66 16.77 -17.21 -21.96
CA LEU A 66 15.53 -17.22 -21.15
C LEU A 66 14.33 -17.32 -22.09
N ARG A 67 13.34 -18.16 -21.76
CA ARG A 67 12.07 -18.25 -22.50
C ARG A 67 10.96 -17.48 -21.80
N LEU A 68 10.26 -16.64 -22.55
CA LEU A 68 9.02 -15.99 -22.13
C LEU A 68 7.82 -16.60 -22.87
N PRO A 69 6.60 -16.52 -22.32
CA PRO A 69 5.41 -16.89 -23.07
C PRO A 69 5.33 -16.12 -24.39
N ARG A 70 5.07 -16.80 -25.51
CA ARG A 70 5.00 -16.13 -26.83
C ARG A 70 3.96 -15.00 -26.85
N ALA A 71 2.87 -15.16 -26.11
CA ALA A 71 1.81 -14.16 -25.98
C ALA A 71 2.31 -12.83 -25.36
N ALA A 72 3.36 -12.84 -24.55
CA ALA A 72 3.95 -11.64 -23.96
C ALA A 72 4.67 -10.75 -24.99
N GLY A 73 5.05 -11.29 -26.14
CA GLY A 73 5.87 -10.57 -27.11
C GLY A 73 7.28 -10.30 -26.58
N ALA A 74 7.90 -9.22 -27.06
CA ALA A 74 9.24 -8.82 -26.65
C ALA A 74 9.26 -8.39 -25.16
N PRO A 75 10.38 -8.61 -24.44
CA PRO A 75 10.51 -8.11 -23.07
C PRO A 75 10.39 -6.59 -23.04
N TYR A 76 9.81 -6.06 -21.97
CA TYR A 76 9.75 -4.63 -21.73
C TYR A 76 11.14 -4.08 -21.37
N ASN A 77 11.88 -4.83 -20.55
CA ASN A 77 13.24 -4.48 -20.16
C ASN A 77 14.12 -5.73 -20.00
N VAL A 78 15.38 -5.63 -20.39
CA VAL A 78 16.43 -6.62 -20.12
C VAL A 78 17.65 -5.82 -19.68
N ALA A 79 18.04 -5.94 -18.42
CA ALA A 79 19.06 -5.12 -17.82
C ALA A 79 19.98 -5.92 -16.90
N TRP A 80 21.16 -5.36 -16.64
CA TRP A 80 22.10 -5.85 -15.64
C TRP A 80 22.35 -4.76 -14.60
N GLU A 81 22.68 -5.16 -13.38
CA GLU A 81 23.04 -4.25 -12.29
C GLU A 81 24.57 -4.10 -12.25
N ASP A 82 25.04 -2.85 -12.34
CA ASP A 82 26.47 -2.52 -12.24
C ASP A 82 26.91 -2.30 -10.78
N VAL A 83 28.20 -2.09 -10.57
CA VAL A 83 28.81 -1.87 -9.24
C VAL A 83 28.29 -0.62 -8.54
N ASP A 84 27.64 0.29 -9.26
CA ASP A 84 26.96 1.47 -8.71
C ASP A 84 25.53 1.18 -8.21
N GLY A 85 25.04 -0.05 -8.38
CA GLY A 85 23.69 -0.48 -8.02
C GLY A 85 22.60 -0.03 -9.00
N LEU A 86 22.97 0.54 -10.16
CA LEU A 86 22.03 0.97 -11.19
C LEU A 86 21.83 -0.09 -12.27
N LEU A 87 20.66 -0.04 -12.91
CA LEU A 87 20.30 -0.95 -14.00
C LEU A 87 20.65 -0.35 -15.35
N TYR A 88 21.36 -1.13 -16.17
CA TYR A 88 21.76 -0.76 -17.52
C TYR A 88 21.20 -1.76 -18.54
N ASN A 89 20.66 -1.24 -19.65
CA ASN A 89 20.02 -2.08 -20.66
C ASN A 89 21.02 -2.97 -21.40
N LEU A 90 20.63 -4.22 -21.65
CA LEU A 90 21.33 -5.17 -22.50
C LEU A 90 20.68 -5.24 -23.88
N THR A 91 21.52 -5.37 -24.91
CA THR A 91 21.04 -5.80 -26.22
C THR A 91 20.72 -7.30 -26.18
N TYR A 92 19.63 -7.68 -26.84
CA TYR A 92 19.20 -9.07 -26.90
C TYR A 92 18.74 -9.43 -28.32
N THR A 93 18.65 -10.74 -28.57
CA THR A 93 18.02 -11.32 -29.76
C THR A 93 16.86 -12.19 -29.35
N THR A 94 15.89 -12.38 -30.24
CA THR A 94 14.73 -13.23 -29.97
C THR A 94 14.51 -14.27 -31.05
N GLU A 95 13.99 -15.42 -30.66
CA GLU A 95 13.61 -16.51 -31.55
C GLU A 95 12.31 -17.14 -31.05
N VAL A 96 11.31 -17.28 -31.93
CA VAL A 96 10.07 -17.97 -31.59
C VAL A 96 10.30 -19.48 -31.64
N ARG A 97 10.02 -20.16 -30.53
CA ARG A 97 10.11 -21.63 -30.40
C ARG A 97 8.82 -22.19 -29.82
N GLY A 98 7.89 -22.56 -30.71
CA GLY A 98 6.57 -23.06 -30.35
C GLY A 98 5.75 -22.00 -29.59
N ASP A 99 5.38 -22.31 -28.36
CA ASP A 99 4.61 -21.42 -27.46
C ASP A 99 5.49 -20.45 -26.67
N TRP A 100 6.80 -20.47 -26.91
CA TRP A 100 7.78 -19.65 -26.20
C TRP A 100 8.48 -18.68 -27.14
N LEU A 101 8.83 -17.51 -26.62
CA LEU A 101 9.81 -16.61 -27.20
C LEU A 101 11.12 -16.80 -26.42
N GLN A 102 12.13 -17.37 -27.07
CA GLN A 102 13.47 -17.45 -26.50
C GLN A 102 14.18 -16.11 -26.68
N ILE A 103 14.77 -15.59 -25.61
CA ILE A 103 15.56 -14.37 -25.58
C ILE A 103 17.00 -14.77 -25.26
N ASN A 104 17.94 -14.32 -26.08
CA ASN A 104 19.37 -14.56 -25.86
C ASN A 104 20.10 -13.22 -25.70
N PHE A 105 20.91 -13.11 -24.65
CA PHE A 105 21.73 -11.92 -24.36
C PHE A 105 23.05 -12.31 -23.68
N THR A 106 24.00 -11.38 -23.68
CA THR A 106 25.28 -11.52 -22.99
C THR A 106 25.36 -10.48 -21.89
N THR A 107 25.72 -10.90 -20.67
CA THR A 107 25.82 -10.00 -19.51
C THR A 107 27.25 -9.88 -19.01
N PRO A 108 27.71 -8.66 -18.63
CA PRO A 108 28.98 -8.47 -17.95
C PRO A 108 28.90 -8.68 -16.43
N SER A 109 27.69 -8.80 -15.86
CA SER A 109 27.44 -8.90 -14.41
C SER A 109 26.62 -10.14 -14.04
N ALA A 110 26.73 -10.55 -12.78
CA ALA A 110 25.98 -11.65 -12.21
C ALA A 110 24.52 -11.28 -11.87
N ASN A 111 24.22 -10.00 -11.67
CA ASN A 111 22.90 -9.52 -11.28
C ASN A 111 22.15 -9.00 -12.51
N LEU A 112 20.93 -9.52 -12.72
CA LEU A 112 20.12 -9.29 -13.90
C LEU A 112 18.69 -8.94 -13.50
N GLN A 113 18.05 -8.09 -14.31
CA GLN A 113 16.61 -7.84 -14.24
C GLN A 113 15.98 -8.01 -15.64
N VAL A 114 14.91 -8.81 -15.72
CA VAL A 114 14.11 -8.95 -16.94
C VAL A 114 12.66 -8.68 -16.61
N GLU A 115 12.02 -7.85 -17.41
CA GLU A 115 10.63 -7.45 -17.23
C GLU A 115 9.83 -7.72 -18.50
N TYR A 116 8.62 -8.23 -18.35
CA TYR A 116 7.69 -8.39 -19.45
C TYR A 116 6.23 -8.29 -18.99
N TYR A 117 5.34 -8.02 -19.93
CA TYR A 117 3.90 -8.01 -19.68
C TYR A 117 3.27 -9.26 -20.27
N ASP A 118 2.51 -9.98 -19.45
CA ASP A 118 1.75 -11.14 -19.88
C ASP A 118 0.27 -10.76 -20.05
N PRO A 119 -0.28 -10.78 -21.28
CA PRO A 119 -1.65 -10.35 -21.54
C PRO A 119 -2.70 -11.43 -21.20
N ARG A 120 -2.29 -12.57 -20.63
CA ARG A 120 -3.18 -13.72 -20.36
C ARG A 120 -3.98 -13.58 -19.05
N LEU A 121 -4.22 -12.36 -18.59
CA LEU A 121 -5.13 -12.11 -17.47
C LEU A 121 -6.58 -12.29 -17.94
N GLU A 122 -7.25 -13.33 -17.45
CA GLU A 122 -8.64 -13.61 -17.78
C GLU A 122 -9.58 -12.75 -16.94
N ARG A 123 -10.65 -12.23 -17.58
CA ARG A 123 -11.66 -11.37 -16.97
C ARG A 123 -13.05 -11.97 -17.14
N GLU A 124 -13.72 -12.28 -16.03
CA GLU A 124 -15.10 -12.79 -15.99
C GLU A 124 -15.94 -11.93 -15.02
N GLY A 125 -16.51 -10.83 -15.52
CA GLY A 125 -17.13 -9.82 -14.66
C GLY A 125 -16.09 -9.20 -13.72
N GLN A 126 -16.28 -9.30 -12.41
CA GLN A 126 -15.31 -8.83 -11.41
C GLN A 126 -14.22 -9.86 -11.11
N LEU A 127 -14.35 -11.08 -11.61
CA LEU A 127 -13.37 -12.13 -11.37
C LEU A 127 -12.16 -11.94 -12.31
N ARG A 128 -10.96 -12.07 -11.73
CA ARG A 128 -9.69 -12.09 -12.44
C ARG A 128 -8.98 -13.41 -12.17
N LYS A 129 -8.45 -14.03 -13.22
CA LYS A 129 -7.66 -15.27 -13.12
C LYS A 129 -6.40 -15.16 -13.96
N PHE A 130 -5.29 -15.65 -13.43
CA PHE A 130 -4.02 -15.69 -14.14
C PHE A 130 -3.25 -16.95 -13.76
N THR A 131 -2.60 -17.57 -14.74
CA THR A 131 -1.69 -18.69 -14.50
C THR A 131 -0.32 -18.35 -15.05
N TYR A 132 0.63 -18.18 -14.14
CA TYR A 132 2.05 -18.10 -14.46
C TYR A 132 2.65 -19.50 -14.61
N GLU A 133 3.59 -19.67 -15.53
CA GLU A 133 4.28 -20.93 -15.78
C GLU A 133 5.80 -20.73 -15.76
N TRP A 134 6.47 -21.42 -14.85
CA TRP A 134 7.93 -21.56 -14.86
C TRP A 134 8.31 -22.72 -15.77
N ASN A 135 9.19 -22.43 -16.72
CA ASN A 135 9.55 -23.30 -17.84
C ASN A 135 10.75 -24.24 -17.56
N GLY A 136 11.40 -24.09 -16.41
CA GLY A 136 12.57 -24.91 -16.04
C GLY A 136 13.87 -24.58 -16.77
N ASP A 137 14.05 -23.36 -17.29
CA ASP A 137 15.26 -22.95 -18.02
C ASP A 137 16.56 -23.11 -17.21
N PHE A 138 16.47 -22.95 -15.90
CA PHE A 138 17.63 -22.84 -15.03
C PHE A 138 17.54 -23.81 -13.86
N SER A 139 18.71 -24.26 -13.40
CA SER A 139 18.86 -24.71 -12.02
C SER A 139 19.02 -23.48 -11.12
N VAL A 140 18.30 -23.45 -10.01
CA VAL A 140 18.25 -22.32 -9.08
C VAL A 140 18.43 -22.84 -7.66
N GLN A 141 19.35 -22.27 -6.87
CA GLN A 141 19.49 -22.66 -5.46
C GLN A 141 18.38 -22.07 -4.58
N ASN A 142 18.03 -20.81 -4.82
CA ASN A 142 17.03 -20.07 -4.04
C ASN A 142 16.01 -19.39 -4.97
N LEU A 143 14.90 -20.08 -5.24
CA LEU A 143 13.77 -19.52 -5.99
C LEU A 143 12.69 -19.00 -5.03
N VAL A 144 12.27 -17.75 -5.25
CA VAL A 144 11.12 -17.15 -4.55
C VAL A 144 10.14 -16.60 -5.57
N VAL A 145 8.86 -16.90 -5.39
CA VAL A 145 7.78 -16.27 -6.16
C VAL A 145 6.97 -15.37 -5.23
N SER A 146 6.72 -14.15 -5.67
CA SER A 146 5.86 -13.20 -4.99
C SER A 146 4.76 -12.71 -5.93
N VAL A 147 3.54 -12.59 -5.41
CA VAL A 147 2.39 -12.05 -6.15
C VAL A 147 1.85 -10.86 -5.38
N GLN A 148 1.83 -9.70 -6.02
CA GLN A 148 1.19 -8.51 -5.45
C GLN A 148 -0.32 -8.61 -5.59
N GLN A 149 -1.07 -8.34 -4.52
CA GLN A 149 -2.50 -8.06 -4.61
C GLN A 149 -2.70 -6.69 -5.27
N PRO A 150 -3.44 -6.60 -6.38
CA PRO A 150 -3.71 -5.32 -7.03
C PRO A 150 -4.47 -4.36 -6.11
N ALA A 151 -4.31 -3.05 -6.33
CA ALA A 151 -5.11 -2.05 -5.61
C ALA A 151 -6.62 -2.32 -5.80
N ASN A 152 -7.41 -2.11 -4.75
CA ASN A 152 -8.87 -2.32 -4.76
C ASN A 152 -9.33 -3.76 -5.10
N ALA A 153 -8.41 -4.72 -5.17
CA ALA A 153 -8.76 -6.13 -5.29
C ALA A 153 -9.11 -6.72 -3.92
N GLU A 154 -10.04 -7.67 -3.93
CA GLU A 154 -10.51 -8.41 -2.77
C GLU A 154 -10.39 -9.93 -3.03
N LYS A 155 -10.45 -10.71 -1.94
CA LYS A 155 -10.44 -12.18 -1.97
C LYS A 155 -9.31 -12.78 -2.82
N MET A 156 -8.13 -12.15 -2.76
CA MET A 156 -6.92 -12.61 -3.43
C MET A 156 -6.52 -14.01 -2.93
N GLN A 157 -6.19 -14.88 -3.87
CA GLN A 157 -5.64 -16.21 -3.62
C GLN A 157 -4.50 -16.46 -4.61
N ALA A 158 -3.38 -16.96 -4.10
CA ALA A 158 -2.28 -17.47 -4.89
C ALA A 158 -1.97 -18.91 -4.44
N TYR A 159 -1.78 -19.83 -5.37
CA TYR A 159 -1.55 -21.25 -5.05
C TYR A 159 -0.75 -21.97 -6.15
N PRO A 160 -0.01 -23.04 -5.80
CA PRO A 160 0.16 -23.64 -4.46
C PRO A 160 1.26 -22.96 -3.63
N GLY A 161 1.25 -23.18 -2.31
CA GLY A 161 2.40 -22.92 -1.43
C GLY A 161 2.65 -21.46 -1.04
N PHE A 162 1.72 -20.55 -1.32
CA PHE A 162 1.82 -19.17 -0.87
C PHE A 162 1.36 -19.01 0.57
N ASP A 163 1.94 -18.03 1.26
CA ASP A 163 1.52 -17.58 2.58
C ASP A 163 0.15 -16.85 2.57
N GLY A 164 -0.24 -16.30 3.72
CA GLY A 164 -1.50 -15.56 3.86
C GLY A 164 -1.45 -14.11 3.34
N GLY A 165 -0.36 -13.69 2.69
CA GLY A 165 -0.15 -12.32 2.28
C GLY A 165 0.38 -11.42 3.41
N GLN A 166 1.33 -10.54 3.08
CA GLN A 166 1.90 -9.56 4.01
C GLN A 166 1.88 -8.16 3.42
N ARG A 167 1.49 -7.18 4.21
CA ARG A 167 1.56 -5.76 3.83
C ARG A 167 3.01 -5.30 3.88
N LEU A 168 3.54 -4.80 2.77
CA LEU A 168 4.89 -4.22 2.70
C LEU A 168 4.86 -2.69 2.80
N SER A 169 6.04 -2.07 2.77
CA SER A 169 6.24 -0.62 2.97
C SER A 169 5.64 0.25 1.86
N ASP A 170 5.44 -0.31 0.67
CA ASP A 170 4.75 0.33 -0.45
C ASP A 170 3.22 0.35 -0.27
N GLY A 171 2.70 -0.23 0.81
CA GLY A 171 1.28 -0.28 1.12
C GLY A 171 0.52 -1.42 0.46
N PHE A 172 1.15 -2.23 -0.40
CA PHE A 172 0.51 -3.39 -1.04
C PHE A 172 0.65 -4.66 -0.18
N ILE A 173 -0.22 -5.63 -0.45
CA ILE A 173 -0.15 -6.97 0.13
C ILE A 173 0.55 -7.88 -0.87
N TYR A 174 1.56 -8.62 -0.41
CA TYR A 174 2.31 -9.58 -1.21
C TYR A 174 2.14 -10.98 -0.64
N PHE A 175 1.73 -11.90 -1.50
CA PHE A 175 1.71 -13.33 -1.23
C PHE A 175 3.03 -13.92 -1.67
N THR A 176 3.73 -14.62 -0.77
CA THR A 176 5.08 -15.15 -1.06
C THR A 176 5.11 -16.68 -0.95
N ASN A 177 5.79 -17.32 -1.91
CA ASN A 177 6.14 -18.74 -1.87
C ASN A 177 7.68 -18.88 -2.01
N PRO A 178 8.39 -19.25 -0.94
CA PRO A 178 9.80 -19.61 -0.99
C PRO A 178 9.96 -21.03 -1.55
N VAL A 179 9.95 -21.18 -2.87
CA VAL A 179 10.05 -22.48 -3.57
C VAL A 179 11.37 -23.19 -3.23
N GLY A 180 12.45 -22.43 -3.01
CA GLY A 180 13.76 -22.97 -2.65
C GLY A 180 14.51 -23.51 -3.86
N LYS A 181 15.22 -24.63 -3.70
CA LYS A 181 16.04 -25.21 -4.77
C LYS A 181 15.16 -25.84 -5.85
N VAL A 182 15.46 -25.52 -7.11
CA VAL A 182 14.80 -26.07 -8.29
C VAL A 182 15.86 -26.55 -9.29
N ASP A 183 15.78 -27.81 -9.71
CA ASP A 183 16.68 -28.35 -10.73
C ASP A 183 16.21 -27.96 -12.14
N ALA A 184 17.17 -27.81 -13.06
CA ALA A 184 16.89 -27.54 -14.46
C ALA A 184 15.90 -28.56 -15.05
N GLY A 185 14.97 -28.08 -15.89
CA GLY A 185 13.89 -28.88 -16.46
C GLY A 185 12.67 -29.05 -15.55
N THR A 186 12.74 -28.65 -14.28
CA THR A 186 11.58 -28.68 -13.38
C THR A 186 10.63 -27.53 -13.71
N THR A 187 9.40 -27.86 -14.11
CA THR A 187 8.34 -26.88 -14.39
C THR A 187 7.33 -26.82 -13.27
N PHE A 188 6.76 -25.63 -13.02
CA PHE A 188 5.62 -25.49 -12.11
C PHE A 188 4.71 -24.34 -12.55
N LYS A 189 3.49 -24.32 -12.01
CA LYS A 189 2.50 -23.28 -12.27
C LYS A 189 2.11 -22.56 -10.99
N VAL A 190 1.86 -21.26 -11.12
CA VAL A 190 1.28 -20.42 -10.08
C VAL A 190 -0.05 -19.91 -10.58
N ASN A 191 -1.11 -20.22 -9.84
CA ASN A 191 -2.45 -19.75 -10.14
C ASN A 191 -2.78 -18.60 -9.21
N VAL A 192 -3.33 -17.55 -9.79
CA VAL A 192 -3.72 -16.32 -9.12
C VAL A 192 -5.18 -16.05 -9.41
N ARG A 193 -5.95 -15.75 -8.37
CA ARG A 193 -7.37 -15.40 -8.48
C ARG A 193 -7.69 -14.25 -7.53
N TYR A 194 -8.45 -13.28 -7.99
CA TYR A 194 -8.99 -12.20 -7.16
C TYR A 194 -10.28 -11.64 -7.74
N GLU A 195 -11.01 -10.90 -6.93
CA GLU A 195 -12.16 -10.11 -7.35
C GLU A 195 -11.75 -8.63 -7.37
N LYS A 196 -12.11 -7.91 -8.43
CA LYS A 196 -11.82 -6.48 -8.56
C LYS A 196 -12.98 -5.79 -9.25
N ALA A 197 -13.47 -4.71 -8.63
CA ALA A 197 -14.73 -4.09 -9.06
C ALA A 197 -14.59 -3.06 -10.19
N ASP A 198 -13.36 -2.59 -10.42
CA ASP A 198 -13.01 -1.50 -11.34
C ASP A 198 -11.74 -1.86 -12.13
N ASP A 199 -11.35 -0.97 -13.05
CA ASP A 199 -10.13 -1.10 -13.88
C ASP A 199 -9.00 -0.15 -13.43
N SER A 200 -9.05 0.36 -12.19
CA SER A 200 -7.96 1.19 -11.64
C SER A 200 -6.65 0.39 -11.50
N LEU A 201 -5.53 1.04 -11.76
CA LEU A 201 -4.21 0.41 -11.75
C LEU A 201 -3.49 0.68 -10.43
N SER A 202 -2.69 -0.29 -9.96
CA SER A 202 -2.04 -0.21 -8.65
C SER A 202 -1.02 0.93 -8.55
N VAL A 203 -0.33 1.27 -9.63
CA VAL A 203 0.71 2.32 -9.65
C VAL A 203 0.18 3.69 -9.22
N GLY A 204 -1.10 3.98 -9.49
CA GLY A 204 -1.75 5.23 -9.07
C GLY A 204 -2.07 5.32 -7.58
N MET A 205 -1.91 4.21 -6.84
CA MET A 205 -2.26 4.07 -5.42
C MET A 205 -1.02 3.95 -4.53
N LEU A 206 0.18 4.12 -5.08
CA LEU A 206 1.42 4.15 -4.33
C LEU A 206 1.41 5.34 -3.35
N PRO A 207 1.92 5.16 -2.11
CA PRO A 207 1.99 6.24 -1.15
C PRO A 207 2.95 7.32 -1.65
N VAL A 208 2.47 8.56 -1.69
CA VAL A 208 3.32 9.72 -1.93
C VAL A 208 4.11 10.03 -0.66
N GLN A 209 5.43 9.89 -0.71
CA GLN A 209 6.28 10.42 0.34
C GLN A 209 6.54 11.91 0.07
N PRO A 210 6.48 12.77 1.10
CA PRO A 210 6.87 14.15 0.93
C PRO A 210 8.36 14.20 0.57
N ALA A 211 8.72 15.00 -0.43
CA ALA A 211 10.10 15.13 -0.92
C ALA A 211 11.09 15.60 0.17
N GLN A 212 10.58 16.17 1.26
CA GLN A 212 11.33 16.56 2.43
C GLN A 212 10.56 16.17 3.70
N PRO A 213 11.24 15.75 4.77
CA PRO A 213 10.59 15.48 6.04
C PRO A 213 9.87 16.74 6.54
N LEU A 214 8.62 16.60 6.97
CA LEU A 214 7.81 17.68 7.52
C LEU A 214 8.39 18.10 8.88
N ASP A 215 9.19 19.16 8.89
CA ASP A 215 9.78 19.74 10.09
C ASP A 215 8.90 20.87 10.69
N GLU A 216 9.39 21.50 11.76
CA GLU A 216 8.70 22.62 12.41
C GLU A 216 8.67 23.89 11.55
N THR A 217 9.51 23.97 10.52
CA THR A 217 9.60 25.12 9.59
C THR A 217 8.73 24.96 8.35
N THR A 218 8.02 23.83 8.22
CA THR A 218 7.14 23.56 7.10
C THR A 218 6.02 24.61 7.02
N PRO A 219 5.92 25.38 5.91
CA PRO A 219 4.91 26.43 5.75
C PRO A 219 3.49 25.90 5.97
N GLY A 220 2.69 26.60 6.79
CA GLY A 220 1.31 26.23 7.12
C GLY A 220 1.15 25.35 8.36
N ARG A 221 2.25 24.92 9.00
CA ARG A 221 2.20 24.21 10.29
C ARG A 221 2.11 25.21 11.45
N THR A 222 1.06 25.14 12.26
CA THR A 222 0.99 25.86 13.54
C THR A 222 1.64 24.99 14.62
N SER A 223 2.77 25.42 15.18
CA SER A 223 3.42 24.73 16.29
C SER A 223 2.65 24.96 17.60
N ALA A 224 2.54 23.93 18.45
CA ALA A 224 1.91 24.05 19.77
C ALA A 224 2.64 25.09 20.66
N SER A 225 3.94 25.27 20.44
CA SER A 225 4.75 26.31 21.08
C SER A 225 4.33 27.73 20.70
N GLY A 226 3.76 27.96 19.51
CA GLY A 226 3.22 29.25 19.09
C GLY A 226 1.90 29.63 19.77
N LEU A 227 1.11 28.65 20.21
CA LEU A 227 -0.18 28.86 20.89
C LEU A 227 -0.04 28.97 22.42
N LEU A 228 1.05 28.45 22.99
CA LEU A 228 1.34 28.49 24.42
C LEU A 228 1.36 29.91 25.02
N PRO A 229 2.00 30.93 24.41
CA PRO A 229 1.98 32.30 24.91
C PRO A 229 0.57 32.90 24.90
N VAL A 230 -0.22 32.61 23.86
CA VAL A 230 -1.61 33.06 23.75
C VAL A 230 -2.47 32.42 24.84
N PHE A 231 -2.30 31.12 25.05
CA PHE A 231 -3.00 30.39 26.10
C PHE A 231 -2.64 30.91 27.50
N ILE A 232 -1.36 31.15 27.77
CA ILE A 232 -0.88 31.74 29.04
C ILE A 232 -1.46 33.14 29.24
N LEU A 233 -1.49 33.98 28.19
CA LEU A 233 -2.08 35.32 28.26
C LEU A 233 -3.57 35.27 28.57
N VAL A 234 -4.33 34.39 27.92
CA VAL A 234 -5.77 34.24 28.15
C VAL A 234 -6.04 33.73 29.57
N VAL A 235 -5.37 32.65 29.99
CA VAL A 235 -5.56 32.08 31.33
C VAL A 235 -5.11 33.04 32.42
N GLY A 236 -3.94 33.68 32.25
CA GLY A 236 -3.42 34.68 33.18
C GLY A 236 -4.34 35.91 33.29
N GLY A 237 -4.88 36.38 32.16
CA GLY A 237 -5.86 37.46 32.13
C GLY A 237 -7.14 37.12 32.88
N VAL A 238 -7.69 35.93 32.66
CA VAL A 238 -8.88 35.45 33.38
C VAL A 238 -8.62 35.34 34.89
N LEU A 239 -7.48 34.77 35.29
CA LEU A 239 -7.10 34.67 36.70
C LEU A 239 -6.96 36.04 37.38
N LEU A 240 -6.37 37.01 36.70
CA LEU A 240 -6.27 38.38 37.21
C LEU A 240 -7.65 39.00 37.44
N VAL A 241 -8.58 38.87 36.47
CA VAL A 241 -9.95 39.38 36.61
C VAL A 241 -10.64 38.74 37.82
N VAL A 242 -10.52 37.42 37.98
CA VAL A 242 -11.11 36.70 39.13
C VAL A 242 -10.53 37.19 40.46
N LEU A 243 -9.20 37.33 40.56
CA LEU A 243 -8.54 37.80 41.77
C LEU A 243 -8.93 39.23 42.14
N VAL A 244 -8.99 40.12 41.15
CA VAL A 244 -9.41 41.52 41.34
C VAL A 244 -10.87 41.58 41.80
N SER A 245 -11.78 40.88 41.12
CA SER A 245 -13.19 40.82 41.53
C SER A 245 -13.36 40.25 42.94
N TRP A 246 -12.62 39.19 43.30
CA TRP A 246 -12.66 38.62 44.64
C TRP A 246 -12.17 39.60 45.72
N PHE A 247 -11.09 40.34 45.44
CA PHE A 247 -10.55 41.34 46.37
C PHE A 247 -11.54 42.46 46.67
N PHE A 248 -12.21 43.01 45.65
CA PHE A 248 -13.23 44.03 45.83
C PHE A 248 -14.45 43.51 46.63
N ILE A 249 -14.95 42.31 46.31
CA ILE A 249 -16.08 41.70 47.05
C ILE A 249 -15.73 41.46 48.53
N ARG A 250 -14.48 41.11 48.85
CA ARG A 250 -14.06 40.91 50.24
C ARG A 250 -13.97 42.23 51.00
N ARG A 251 -13.51 43.30 50.36
CA ARG A 251 -13.39 44.62 50.98
C ARG A 251 -14.75 45.21 51.37
N ASP A 252 -15.80 44.93 50.58
CA ASP A 252 -17.17 45.39 50.89
C ASP A 252 -17.84 44.61 52.04
N ARG A 253 -17.28 43.44 52.43
CA ARG A 253 -17.81 42.62 53.54
C ARG A 253 -17.26 43.01 54.92
N GLU A 254 -16.25 43.86 55.01
CA GLU A 254 -15.68 44.36 56.27
C GLU A 254 -16.31 45.70 56.72
N ALA A 255 -17.27 46.24 55.97
CA ALA A 255 -17.96 47.50 56.27
C ALA A 255 -19.50 47.36 56.36
N SER A 256 -20.02 46.63 57.36
CA SER A 256 -21.23 47.07 58.10
C SER A 256 -21.56 46.20 59.32
N PRO A 257 -22.00 46.81 60.44
CA PRO A 257 -22.09 46.19 61.76
C PRO A 257 -23.41 45.47 62.03
N SER A 258 -23.35 44.63 63.06
CA SER A 258 -24.38 43.78 63.63
C SER A 258 -25.60 44.52 64.23
N THR A 259 -26.79 43.93 64.10
CA THR A 259 -27.73 43.82 65.24
C THR A 259 -28.51 42.50 65.18
N ARG A 260 -28.08 41.54 66.00
CA ARG A 260 -28.89 40.39 66.43
C ARG A 260 -29.84 40.86 67.53
N ARG A 261 -31.13 40.57 67.41
CA ARG A 261 -32.01 40.45 68.58
C ARG A 261 -33.02 39.32 68.46
N TYR A 262 -33.07 38.59 69.57
CA TYR A 262 -34.00 37.56 70.00
C TYR A 262 -35.49 37.96 69.92
N ARG A 263 -36.34 36.93 69.80
CA ARG A 263 -37.49 36.58 70.67
C ARG A 263 -38.86 36.44 69.97
N HIS A 264 -39.41 35.23 70.13
CA HIS A 264 -40.81 34.74 70.17
C HIS A 264 -42.02 35.57 69.72
N LYS A 265 -42.93 34.84 69.02
CA LYS A 265 -44.43 34.82 69.05
C LYS A 265 -45.12 36.14 69.42
N ARG A 266 -46.06 36.67 68.63
CA ARG A 266 -47.37 36.11 68.22
C ARG A 266 -48.01 37.13 67.26
N SER A 267 -48.79 36.67 66.28
CA SER A 267 -49.63 37.45 65.33
C SER A 267 -50.66 38.36 66.03
N PRO A 268 -51.47 39.22 65.36
CA PRO A 268 -51.66 39.44 63.91
C PRO A 268 -51.81 40.93 63.47
N ALA A 269 -51.89 41.16 62.15
CA ALA A 269 -52.85 42.06 61.46
C ALA A 269 -52.25 42.82 60.25
N VAL A 270 -52.74 42.40 59.06
CA VAL A 270 -53.26 43.23 57.96
C VAL A 270 -52.30 44.14 57.17
N SER A 271 -52.14 43.73 55.89
CA SER A 271 -51.93 44.52 54.66
C SER A 271 -50.55 45.18 54.51
N VAL A 272 -49.83 45.11 53.39
CA VAL A 272 -50.21 45.24 51.97
C VAL A 272 -49.11 44.58 51.10
N MET A 273 -49.54 43.93 50.00
CA MET A 273 -48.80 43.54 48.78
C MET A 273 -47.47 42.80 48.92
N GLU A 274 -47.56 41.48 48.85
CA GLU A 274 -46.48 40.62 48.42
C GLU A 274 -46.67 40.34 46.92
N GLU A 275 -45.92 41.03 46.06
CA GLU A 275 -45.73 40.65 44.65
C GLU A 275 -44.91 39.36 44.62
N THR A 276 -45.57 38.23 44.86
CA THR A 276 -45.01 36.92 44.55
C THR A 276 -45.21 36.68 43.07
N SER A 277 -44.22 37.08 42.25
CA SER A 277 -44.17 36.65 40.85
C SER A 277 -43.89 35.14 40.81
N SER A 278 -44.94 34.32 40.90
CA SER A 278 -44.86 32.89 40.68
C SER A 278 -44.38 32.66 39.24
N VAL A 279 -43.21 32.04 39.11
CA VAL A 279 -42.63 31.75 37.80
C VAL A 279 -43.35 30.54 37.21
N VAL A 280 -44.14 30.77 36.17
CA VAL A 280 -44.87 29.71 35.45
C VAL A 280 -44.02 29.18 34.30
N TYR A 281 -43.96 27.85 34.14
CA TYR A 281 -43.28 27.18 33.03
C TYR A 281 -44.29 26.45 32.14
N CYS A 282 -44.01 26.37 30.84
CA CYS A 282 -44.84 25.62 29.90
C CYS A 282 -44.68 24.10 30.12
N HIS A 283 -45.77 23.40 30.40
CA HIS A 283 -45.77 21.94 30.58
C HIS A 283 -45.40 21.15 29.30
N GLN A 284 -45.55 21.75 28.12
CA GLN A 284 -45.28 21.08 26.84
C GLN A 284 -43.83 21.24 26.38
N CYS A 285 -43.24 22.43 26.53
CA CYS A 285 -41.91 22.74 25.98
C CYS A 285 -40.87 23.20 27.03
N GLY A 286 -41.26 23.29 28.31
CA GLY A 286 -40.37 23.62 29.42
C GLY A 286 -39.90 25.07 29.50
N ARG A 287 -40.25 25.93 28.53
CA ARG A 287 -39.85 27.35 28.56
C ARG A 287 -40.63 28.15 29.61
N ARG A 288 -39.93 29.08 30.26
CA ARG A 288 -40.49 30.05 31.21
C ARG A 288 -41.47 30.98 30.49
N ALA A 289 -42.63 31.18 31.08
CA ALA A 289 -43.60 32.18 30.64
C ALA A 289 -43.36 33.52 31.38
N GLU A 290 -43.63 34.63 30.71
CA GLU A 290 -43.64 35.94 31.35
C GLU A 290 -44.93 36.13 32.16
N SER A 291 -44.88 37.01 33.17
CA SER A 291 -46.05 37.37 33.97
C SER A 291 -47.14 37.94 33.06
N GLY A 292 -48.28 37.24 32.97
CA GLY A 292 -49.45 37.65 32.18
C GLY A 292 -49.75 36.79 30.95
N ASP A 293 -48.82 35.95 30.48
CA ASP A 293 -49.02 35.12 29.29
C ASP A 293 -50.12 34.06 29.49
N ILE A 294 -51.08 33.96 28.56
CA ILE A 294 -52.15 32.93 28.55
C ILE A 294 -51.72 31.71 27.72
N PHE A 295 -50.94 31.95 26.66
CA PHE A 295 -50.39 30.94 25.77
C PHE A 295 -48.87 31.03 25.75
N CYS A 296 -48.20 29.89 25.60
CA CYS A 296 -46.76 29.87 25.45
C CYS A 296 -46.36 30.53 24.13
N ARG A 297 -45.53 31.57 24.18
CA ARG A 297 -45.04 32.27 22.97
C ARG A 297 -44.19 31.39 22.05
N ALA A 298 -43.63 30.29 22.58
CA ALA A 298 -42.76 29.41 21.80
C ALA A 298 -43.53 28.30 21.07
N CYS A 299 -44.60 27.77 21.65
CA CYS A 299 -45.33 26.62 21.08
C CYS A 299 -46.85 26.81 20.95
N GLY A 300 -47.40 27.95 21.38
CA GLY A 300 -48.82 28.28 21.26
C GLY A 300 -49.76 27.56 22.23
N VAL A 301 -49.26 26.66 23.08
CA VAL A 301 -50.08 25.90 24.02
C VAL A 301 -50.55 26.77 25.20
N ARG A 302 -51.81 26.62 25.61
CA ARG A 302 -52.40 27.34 26.76
C ARG A 302 -51.70 26.92 28.06
N LEU A 303 -51.22 27.91 28.82
CA LEU A 303 -50.55 27.65 30.10
C LEU A 303 -51.57 27.28 31.18
N ARG A 304 -51.23 26.28 32.01
CA ARG A 304 -52.00 25.97 33.21
C ARG A 304 -51.51 26.90 34.32
N ARG A 305 -52.42 27.69 34.89
CA ARG A 305 -52.16 28.50 36.09
C ARG A 305 -52.84 27.74 37.23
N ASP A 306 -52.05 27.36 38.23
CA ASP A 306 -52.56 26.82 39.49
C ASP A 306 -53.05 27.96 40.40
#